data_AF-A0A261GL15-F1
#
_entry.id   AF-A0A261GL15-F1
#
_cell.length_a   1.000
_cell.length_b   1.000
_cell.length_c   1.000
_cell.angle_alpha   90.00
_cell.angle_beta   90.00
_cell.angle_gamma   90.00
#
_symmetry.space_group_name_H-M   'P 1'
#
loop_
_entity.id
_entity.type
_entity.pdbx_description
1 polymer ?
#
loop_
_entity_poly.entity_id
_entity_poly.type
_entity_poly.pdbx_seq_one_letter_code
_entity_poly.pdbx_strand_id
1 'polypeptide(L)'
;MILRIALFTTAILFVSSSFLTFADSSSSSTTTTTDSSNAKIVECPVSGKAPDTFALCATATCWTLDGVAYCKCEVMNEESISISFDYEENGKSKNVCDLLLEGVPNGYTVSTYATPRQVETDYDPKVEKLGPPMGYYTCDTRSGTQAYGAQCDGGLCFKSTQGKEFPGLGYIKENEIVCSCPPTLSNSPGFQIAGPWKCKPGDANENNQCCDQSYYNDMCGVTSVKTTGTVLAVNAPIGTARVLSAKLDGKPARFNACRFQ
;
A
#
# COMPACT_ATOMS: atom_id res chain seq x y z
N MET A 1 42.78 -48.88 -44.51
CA MET A 1 43.55 -47.61 -44.61
C MET A 1 43.45 -46.90 -43.26
N ILE A 2 44.10 -47.45 -42.23
CA ILE A 2 45.33 -46.94 -41.58
C ILE A 2 45.20 -45.50 -41.06
N LEU A 3 44.70 -45.43 -39.82
CA LEU A 3 45.26 -44.75 -38.64
C LEU A 3 46.19 -43.55 -38.87
N ARG A 4 45.76 -42.35 -38.46
CA ARG A 4 46.67 -41.27 -38.06
C ARG A 4 46.39 -40.87 -36.61
N ILE A 5 47.41 -41.11 -35.81
CA ILE A 5 47.63 -40.66 -34.44
C ILE A 5 47.89 -39.15 -34.48
N ALA A 6 47.22 -38.38 -33.63
CA ALA A 6 47.65 -37.04 -33.26
C ALA A 6 47.63 -36.95 -31.73
N LEU A 7 48.84 -36.88 -31.16
CA LEU A 7 49.08 -36.51 -29.77
C LEU A 7 48.52 -35.10 -29.53
N PHE A 8 47.74 -34.92 -28.47
CA PHE A 8 47.55 -33.60 -27.87
C PHE A 8 48.16 -33.57 -26.49
N THR A 9 49.17 -32.72 -26.40
CA THR A 9 50.04 -32.43 -25.27
C THR A 9 49.24 -31.74 -24.16
N THR A 10 49.45 -32.23 -22.95
CA THR A 10 48.92 -31.72 -21.69
C THR A 10 49.35 -30.28 -21.45
N ALA A 11 48.38 -29.37 -21.24
CA ALA A 11 48.63 -28.05 -20.64
C ALA A 11 47.85 -28.00 -19.31
N ILE A 12 48.56 -28.21 -18.21
CA ILE A 12 48.06 -28.05 -16.85
C ILE A 12 48.08 -26.54 -16.56
N LEU A 13 46.92 -25.90 -16.61
CA LEU A 13 46.73 -24.52 -16.14
C LEU A 13 46.42 -24.56 -14.63
N PHE A 14 47.40 -24.11 -13.84
CA PHE A 14 47.22 -23.76 -12.44
C PHE A 14 46.28 -22.55 -12.35
N VAL A 15 45.03 -22.77 -11.95
CA VAL A 15 44.14 -21.69 -11.51
C VAL A 15 44.36 -21.50 -10.02
N SER A 16 45.09 -20.45 -9.67
CA SER A 16 45.23 -19.98 -8.28
C SER A 16 43.86 -19.63 -7.73
N SER A 17 43.43 -20.37 -6.69
CA SER A 17 42.20 -20.10 -5.95
C SER A 17 42.40 -18.87 -5.06
N SER A 18 42.00 -17.69 -5.55
CA SER A 18 41.79 -16.52 -4.70
C SER A 18 40.51 -16.77 -3.90
N PHE A 19 40.65 -17.05 -2.60
CA PHE A 19 39.55 -17.04 -1.66
C PHE A 19 38.99 -15.62 -1.58
N LEU A 20 37.83 -15.40 -2.20
CA LEU A 20 36.99 -14.23 -1.95
C LEU A 20 36.33 -14.42 -0.58
N THR A 21 36.86 -13.73 0.43
CA THR A 21 36.16 -13.49 1.69
C THR A 21 34.94 -12.63 1.40
N PHE A 22 33.75 -13.21 1.49
CA PHE A 22 32.51 -12.45 1.58
C PHE A 22 32.48 -11.77 2.94
N ALA A 23 32.71 -10.45 2.96
CA ALA A 23 32.39 -9.63 4.11
C ALA A 23 30.86 -9.57 4.22
N ASP A 24 30.33 -10.24 5.23
CA ASP A 24 28.94 -10.19 5.64
C ASP A 24 28.61 -8.73 5.98
N SER A 25 28.05 -8.01 5.02
CA SER A 25 27.51 -6.67 5.24
C SER A 25 26.12 -6.86 5.82
N SER A 26 26.07 -7.15 7.12
CA SER A 26 24.86 -7.00 7.90
C SER A 26 24.45 -5.54 7.81
N SER A 27 23.58 -5.21 6.85
CA SER A 27 22.89 -3.93 6.79
C SER A 27 22.00 -3.86 8.02
N SER A 28 22.56 -3.33 9.10
CA SER A 28 21.83 -2.83 10.25
C SER A 28 20.83 -1.83 9.71
N SER A 29 19.59 -2.28 9.52
CA SER A 29 18.43 -1.44 9.33
C SER A 29 18.30 -0.57 10.57
N THR A 30 18.93 0.60 10.53
CA THR A 30 18.75 1.65 11.50
C THR A 30 17.28 2.03 11.45
N THR A 31 16.53 1.52 12.42
CA THR A 31 15.15 1.91 12.69
C THR A 31 15.15 3.39 13.03
N THR A 32 14.94 4.23 12.02
CA THR A 32 14.57 5.63 12.23
C THR A 32 13.17 5.60 12.81
N THR A 33 13.07 5.70 14.12
CA THR A 33 11.84 6.09 14.82
C THR A 33 11.49 7.50 14.37
N THR A 34 10.69 7.62 13.31
CA THR A 34 10.11 8.90 12.90
C THR A 34 9.00 9.23 13.89
N ASP A 35 9.26 10.20 14.75
CA ASP A 35 8.27 10.89 15.58
C ASP A 35 7.12 11.39 14.68
N SER A 36 5.92 10.84 14.89
CA SER A 36 4.69 11.13 14.12
C SER A 36 4.06 12.49 14.44
N SER A 37 4.84 13.50 14.86
CA SER A 37 4.29 14.78 15.35
C SER A 37 4.39 15.96 14.37
N ASN A 38 5.01 15.81 13.19
CA ASN A 38 5.13 16.89 12.19
C ASN A 38 5.15 16.41 10.72
N ALA A 39 4.44 15.33 10.38
CA ALA A 39 4.36 14.90 8.98
C ALA A 39 3.66 16.00 8.15
N LYS A 40 4.39 16.58 7.17
CA LYS A 40 3.86 17.63 6.30
C LYS A 40 2.80 17.02 5.39
N ILE A 41 1.59 17.55 5.43
CA ILE A 41 0.49 17.10 4.58
C ILE A 41 0.37 18.04 3.39
N VAL A 42 0.23 17.50 2.18
CA VAL A 42 0.10 18.24 0.93
C VAL A 42 -1.12 17.78 0.14
N GLU A 43 -1.83 18.73 -0.47
CA GLU A 43 -2.90 18.46 -1.43
C GLU A 43 -2.31 18.39 -2.84
N CYS A 44 -2.68 17.36 -3.60
CA CYS A 44 -2.26 17.13 -4.97
C CYS A 44 -3.50 17.10 -5.87
N PRO A 45 -3.54 17.88 -6.98
CA PRO A 45 -2.48 18.73 -7.52
C PRO A 45 -2.38 20.12 -6.86
N VAL A 46 -1.15 20.62 -6.65
CA VAL A 46 -0.86 21.88 -5.91
C VAL A 46 -1.35 23.16 -6.62
N SER A 47 -1.82 23.07 -7.86
CA SER A 47 -2.42 24.18 -8.61
C SER A 47 -3.14 23.60 -9.82
N GLY A 48 -4.33 24.10 -10.18
CA GLY A 48 -5.23 23.59 -11.22
C GLY A 48 -4.67 23.52 -12.65
N LYS A 49 -3.54 22.83 -12.84
CA LYS A 49 -2.75 22.70 -14.06
C LYS A 49 -2.12 21.32 -14.23
N ALA A 50 -2.39 20.32 -13.38
CA ALA A 50 -1.77 19.01 -13.53
C ALA A 50 -2.65 17.89 -12.91
N PRO A 51 -2.51 16.63 -13.35
CA PRO A 51 -3.59 15.65 -13.44
C PRO A 51 -4.14 15.13 -12.12
N ASP A 52 -5.47 15.09 -12.03
CA ASP A 52 -6.27 14.61 -10.90
C ASP A 52 -6.27 13.07 -10.77
N THR A 53 -5.48 12.38 -11.60
CA THR A 53 -5.48 10.90 -11.65
C THR A 53 -4.50 10.30 -10.65
N PHE A 54 -5.00 9.73 -9.56
CA PHE A 54 -4.21 9.03 -8.54
C PHE A 54 -4.77 7.62 -8.28
N ALA A 55 -4.07 6.84 -7.45
CA ALA A 55 -4.56 5.55 -6.98
C ALA A 55 -5.08 5.63 -5.54
N LEU A 56 -6.36 5.33 -5.32
CA LEU A 56 -6.93 5.24 -3.98
C LEU A 56 -6.74 3.82 -3.43
N CYS A 57 -5.73 3.66 -2.58
CA CYS A 57 -5.42 2.37 -1.95
C CYS A 57 -6.02 2.19 -0.55
N ALA A 58 -6.70 3.19 0.01
CA ALA A 58 -7.15 3.15 1.40
C ALA A 58 -8.11 1.97 1.73
N THR A 59 -8.78 1.42 0.71
CA THR A 59 -9.67 0.26 0.80
C THR A 59 -9.06 -1.03 0.25
N ALA A 60 -7.81 -0.99 -0.20
CA ALA A 60 -7.19 -2.07 -0.95
C ALA A 60 -6.81 -3.26 -0.05
N THR A 61 -6.94 -4.44 -0.64
CA THR A 61 -6.26 -5.66 -0.18
C THR A 61 -5.01 -5.86 -1.03
N CYS A 62 -3.96 -6.36 -0.39
CA CYS A 62 -2.65 -6.54 -0.96
C CYS A 62 -2.19 -7.99 -0.86
N TRP A 63 -1.25 -8.34 -1.72
CA TRP A 63 -0.60 -9.64 -1.72
C TRP A 63 0.91 -9.45 -1.82
N THR A 64 1.68 -10.14 -0.99
CA THR A 64 3.15 -10.02 -1.03
C THR A 64 3.76 -10.85 -2.13
N LEU A 65 4.67 -10.23 -2.88
CA LEU A 65 5.52 -10.85 -3.87
C LEU A 65 6.95 -10.32 -3.69
N ASP A 66 7.87 -11.23 -3.41
CA ASP A 66 9.28 -10.90 -3.17
C ASP A 66 9.51 -9.78 -2.12
N GLY A 67 8.75 -9.82 -1.03
CA GLY A 67 8.84 -8.90 0.09
C GLY A 67 8.11 -7.57 -0.10
N VAL A 68 7.54 -7.32 -1.29
CA VAL A 68 6.75 -6.11 -1.58
C VAL A 68 5.27 -6.45 -1.56
N ALA A 69 4.45 -5.62 -0.90
CA ALA A 69 3.00 -5.77 -0.96
C ALA A 69 2.47 -5.09 -2.22
N TYR A 70 1.85 -5.85 -3.11
CA TYR A 70 1.16 -5.32 -4.27
C TYR A 70 -0.31 -5.18 -3.94
N CYS A 71 -0.84 -3.96 -4.00
CA CYS A 71 -2.19 -3.62 -3.57
C CYS A 71 -3.06 -3.27 -4.76
N LYS A 72 -4.27 -3.83 -4.81
CA LYS A 72 -5.25 -3.51 -5.85
C LYS A 72 -6.07 -2.29 -5.43
N CYS A 73 -5.81 -1.17 -6.08
CA CYS A 73 -6.34 0.15 -5.74
C CYS A 73 -7.26 0.67 -6.83
N GLU A 74 -8.09 1.66 -6.51
CA GLU A 74 -8.99 2.29 -7.47
C GLU A 74 -8.29 3.47 -8.16
N VAL A 75 -8.53 3.66 -9.45
CA VAL A 75 -8.05 4.85 -10.17
C VAL A 75 -9.08 5.95 -10.03
N MET A 76 -8.69 7.04 -9.36
CA MET A 76 -9.55 8.18 -9.08
C MET A 76 -9.15 9.37 -9.94
N ASN A 77 -10.08 10.30 -10.17
CA ASN A 77 -9.87 11.52 -10.94
C ASN A 77 -10.46 12.72 -10.18
N GLU A 78 -9.85 13.06 -9.06
CA GLU A 78 -10.31 14.10 -8.13
C GLU A 78 -9.14 14.66 -7.30
N GLU A 79 -9.43 15.65 -6.45
CA GLU A 79 -8.45 16.17 -5.50
C GLU A 79 -8.03 15.09 -4.50
N SER A 80 -6.75 15.05 -4.18
CA SER A 80 -6.21 14.10 -3.21
C SER A 80 -5.26 14.78 -2.25
N ILE A 81 -4.97 14.11 -1.14
CA ILE A 81 -4.09 14.57 -0.09
C ILE A 81 -3.11 13.46 0.27
N SER A 82 -1.89 13.81 0.64
CA SER A 82 -0.86 12.83 0.97
C SER A 82 0.03 13.34 2.10
N ILE A 83 0.60 12.40 2.86
CA ILE A 83 1.74 12.67 3.70
C ILE A 83 2.95 12.89 2.79
N SER A 84 3.44 14.13 2.75
CA SER A 84 4.58 14.51 1.94
C SER A 84 5.82 13.76 2.39
N PHE A 85 6.50 13.14 1.43
CA PHE A 85 7.92 12.85 1.52
C PHE A 85 8.64 13.74 0.51
N ASP A 86 9.81 14.25 0.91
CA ASP A 86 10.66 15.06 0.06
C ASP A 86 11.83 14.20 -0.44
N TYR A 87 12.22 14.37 -1.69
CA TYR A 87 13.35 13.68 -2.31
C TYR A 87 14.16 14.63 -3.21
N GLU A 88 15.40 14.27 -3.48
CA GLU A 88 16.25 15.00 -4.43
C GLU A 88 16.44 14.20 -5.71
N GLU A 89 16.22 14.85 -6.85
CA GLU A 89 16.54 14.28 -8.15
C GLU A 89 17.24 15.35 -9.00
N ASN A 90 18.44 15.02 -9.50
CA ASN A 90 19.25 15.94 -10.32
C ASN A 90 19.48 17.31 -9.62
N GLY A 91 19.67 17.30 -8.30
CA GLY A 91 19.88 18.51 -7.50
C GLY A 91 18.62 19.38 -7.28
N LYS A 92 17.44 18.88 -7.63
CA LYS A 92 16.16 19.55 -7.36
C LYS A 92 15.41 18.81 -6.25
N SER A 93 14.94 19.56 -5.26
CA SER A 93 14.00 19.05 -4.26
C SER A 93 12.62 18.88 -4.91
N LYS A 94 12.04 17.71 -4.73
CA LYS A 94 10.72 17.28 -5.21
C LYS A 94 9.96 16.64 -4.06
N ASN A 95 8.65 16.50 -4.20
CA ASN A 95 7.80 15.80 -3.26
C ASN A 95 6.81 14.85 -3.95
N VAL A 96 5.97 14.19 -3.16
CA VAL A 96 4.94 13.25 -3.64
C VAL A 96 4.03 13.82 -4.73
N CYS A 97 3.66 15.11 -4.65
CA CYS A 97 2.84 15.72 -5.69
C CYS A 97 3.63 15.88 -6.99
N ASP A 98 4.91 16.27 -6.94
CA ASP A 98 5.76 16.33 -8.13
C ASP A 98 5.87 14.95 -8.81
N LEU A 99 6.02 13.89 -8.00
CA LEU A 99 6.05 12.50 -8.47
C LEU A 99 4.73 12.09 -9.14
N LEU A 100 3.59 12.49 -8.56
CA LEU A 100 2.26 12.26 -9.16
C LEU A 100 2.15 12.94 -10.53
N LEU A 101 2.61 14.20 -10.65
CA LEU A 101 2.58 14.94 -11.92
C LEU A 101 3.47 14.27 -12.98
N GLU A 102 4.64 13.79 -12.57
CA GLU A 102 5.59 13.09 -13.44
C GLU A 102 5.07 11.73 -13.92
N GLY A 103 4.17 11.08 -13.16
CA GLY A 103 3.59 9.79 -13.55
C GLY A 103 2.80 9.84 -14.85
N VAL A 104 2.17 10.97 -15.18
CA VAL A 104 1.28 11.06 -16.34
C VAL A 104 1.95 10.89 -17.69
N PRO A 105 3.03 11.60 -18.02
CA PRO A 105 3.78 11.30 -19.25
C PRO A 105 4.51 9.94 -19.19
N ASN A 106 4.75 9.38 -18.00
CA ASN A 106 5.60 8.20 -17.81
C ASN A 106 4.84 6.88 -17.56
N GLY A 107 3.51 6.88 -17.65
CA GLY A 107 2.72 5.63 -17.59
C GLY A 107 2.56 5.03 -16.18
N TYR A 108 2.78 5.82 -15.14
CA TYR A 108 2.51 5.43 -13.75
C TYR A 108 1.63 6.49 -13.05
N THR A 109 1.22 6.21 -11.83
CA THR A 109 0.60 7.18 -10.92
C THR A 109 1.10 6.89 -9.50
N VAL A 110 0.69 7.73 -8.55
CA VAL A 110 1.02 7.59 -7.13
C VAL A 110 -0.25 7.32 -6.36
N SER A 111 -0.15 6.48 -5.33
CA SER A 111 -1.24 6.30 -4.38
C SER A 111 -1.25 7.44 -3.38
N THR A 112 -2.36 8.15 -3.34
CA THR A 112 -2.64 9.25 -2.41
C THR A 112 -4.01 9.00 -1.77
N TYR A 113 -4.40 9.86 -0.84
CA TYR A 113 -5.66 9.72 -0.12
C TYR A 113 -6.74 10.62 -0.71
N ALA A 114 -7.91 10.06 -0.95
CA ALA A 114 -9.18 10.76 -0.89
C ALA A 114 -10.11 9.97 0.02
N THR A 115 -11.20 10.59 0.46
CA THR A 115 -12.18 9.91 1.31
C THR A 115 -12.86 8.78 0.51
N PRO A 116 -12.66 7.49 0.86
CA PRO A 116 -13.26 6.42 0.08
C PRO A 116 -14.78 6.42 0.31
N ARG A 117 -15.55 6.69 -0.74
CA ARG A 117 -17.02 6.78 -0.65
C ARG A 117 -17.64 5.57 0.04
N GLN A 118 -17.16 4.35 -0.24
CA GLN A 118 -17.69 3.11 0.35
C GLN A 118 -17.66 3.05 1.88
N VAL A 119 -16.76 3.79 2.55
CA VAL A 119 -16.67 3.77 4.02
C VAL A 119 -17.58 4.81 4.69
N GLU A 120 -18.16 5.72 3.92
CA GLU A 120 -18.98 6.80 4.45
C GLU A 120 -20.37 6.32 4.85
N THR A 121 -20.94 6.96 5.87
CA THR A 121 -22.28 6.60 6.38
C THR A 121 -23.41 6.99 5.43
N ASP A 122 -23.14 7.84 4.44
CA ASP A 122 -24.12 8.30 3.44
C ASP A 122 -23.92 7.65 2.07
N TYR A 123 -23.01 6.67 1.96
CA TYR A 123 -22.76 5.92 0.73
C TYR A 123 -24.06 5.30 0.17
N ASP A 124 -24.33 5.50 -1.11
CA ASP A 124 -25.41 4.81 -1.81
C ASP A 124 -24.87 3.86 -2.90
N PRO A 125 -24.79 2.54 -2.62
CA PRO A 125 -24.26 1.57 -3.58
C PRO A 125 -25.10 1.48 -4.87
N LYS A 126 -26.36 1.93 -4.88
CA LYS A 126 -27.20 1.91 -6.09
C LYS A 126 -26.85 3.05 -7.04
N VAL A 127 -26.45 4.19 -6.49
CA VAL A 127 -26.09 5.39 -7.26
C VAL A 127 -24.61 5.34 -7.65
N GLU A 128 -23.74 5.08 -6.67
CA GLU A 128 -22.30 5.24 -6.82
C GLU A 128 -21.63 4.01 -7.46
N LYS A 129 -22.21 2.82 -7.29
CA LYS A 129 -21.75 1.57 -7.94
C LYS A 129 -20.28 1.19 -7.69
N LEU A 130 -19.72 1.62 -6.55
CA LEU A 130 -18.34 1.32 -6.13
C LEU A 130 -18.20 -0.04 -5.43
N GLY A 131 -19.31 -0.77 -5.27
CA GLY A 131 -19.33 -2.09 -4.61
C GLY A 131 -20.07 -2.07 -3.28
N PRO A 132 -19.91 -3.11 -2.44
CA PRO A 132 -20.57 -3.17 -1.15
C PRO A 132 -20.05 -2.07 -0.21
N PRO A 133 -20.85 -1.69 0.80
CA PRO A 133 -20.39 -0.76 1.82
C PRO A 133 -19.22 -1.35 2.62
N MET A 134 -18.37 -0.46 3.10
CA MET A 134 -17.19 -0.76 3.90
C MET A 134 -17.22 0.02 5.21
N GLY A 135 -16.34 -0.34 6.13
CA GLY A 135 -16.12 0.38 7.37
C GLY A 135 -14.67 0.34 7.80
N TYR A 136 -14.27 1.29 8.63
CA TYR A 136 -12.94 1.27 9.25
C TYR A 136 -12.93 0.38 10.49
N TYR A 137 -12.07 -0.62 10.47
CA TYR A 137 -11.76 -1.53 11.57
C TYR A 137 -10.59 -0.96 12.36
N THR A 138 -10.78 -0.76 13.66
CA THR A 138 -9.70 -0.41 14.57
C THR A 138 -9.06 -1.69 15.09
N CYS A 139 -7.79 -1.92 14.73
CA CYS A 139 -6.95 -3.00 15.22
C CYS A 139 -6.13 -2.50 16.41
N ASP A 140 -6.40 -3.01 17.61
CA ASP A 140 -5.67 -2.64 18.83
C ASP A 140 -4.36 -3.45 18.96
N THR A 141 -3.24 -2.77 19.19
CA THR A 141 -1.91 -3.39 19.41
C THR A 141 -1.37 -3.15 20.82
N ARG A 142 -2.17 -2.56 21.74
CA ARG A 142 -1.78 -2.24 23.13
C ARG A 142 -1.42 -3.46 23.97
N SER A 143 -1.88 -4.65 23.59
CA SER A 143 -1.49 -5.92 24.20
C SER A 143 -0.05 -6.35 23.88
N GLY A 144 0.68 -5.54 23.08
CA GLY A 144 2.01 -5.88 22.58
C GLY A 144 1.99 -6.79 21.35
N THR A 145 0.80 -7.11 20.84
CA THR A 145 0.64 -7.92 19.63
C THR A 145 1.04 -7.07 18.42
N GLN A 146 2.15 -7.46 17.81
CA GLN A 146 2.63 -6.90 16.55
C GLN A 146 1.72 -7.34 15.40
N ALA A 147 1.36 -6.41 14.53
CA ALA A 147 0.53 -6.71 13.36
C ALA A 147 1.00 -5.91 12.15
N TYR A 148 0.98 -6.54 10.99
CA TYR A 148 1.45 -5.98 9.73
C TYR A 148 0.29 -5.51 8.85
N GLY A 149 0.52 -4.42 8.13
CA GLY A 149 -0.31 -3.96 7.03
C GLY A 149 0.56 -3.44 5.89
N ALA A 150 -0.07 -2.87 4.87
CA ALA A 150 0.65 -2.19 3.78
C ALA A 150 0.48 -0.67 3.91
N GLN A 151 1.59 0.08 3.92
CA GLN A 151 1.52 1.54 3.80
C GLN A 151 1.58 1.86 2.30
N CYS A 152 0.53 2.49 1.77
CA CYS A 152 0.45 2.83 0.34
C CYS A 152 0.44 4.33 0.04
N ASP A 153 0.40 5.21 1.04
CA ASP A 153 0.42 6.66 0.77
C ASP A 153 1.83 7.05 0.28
N GLY A 154 1.92 7.48 -0.97
CA GLY A 154 3.16 7.64 -1.72
C GLY A 154 3.59 6.45 -2.58
N GLY A 155 2.84 5.35 -2.61
CA GLY A 155 3.18 4.14 -3.37
C GLY A 155 3.10 4.33 -4.89
N LEU A 156 4.02 3.73 -5.65
CA LEU A 156 4.02 3.79 -7.12
C LEU A 156 3.11 2.74 -7.73
N CYS A 157 2.33 3.14 -8.75
CA CYS A 157 1.32 2.30 -9.38
C CYS A 157 1.47 2.32 -10.91
N PHE A 158 1.51 1.16 -11.55
CA PHE A 158 1.81 1.06 -12.98
C PHE A 158 0.54 0.81 -13.82
N LYS A 159 0.28 1.68 -14.79
CA LYS A 159 -0.92 1.58 -15.67
C LYS A 159 -0.91 0.33 -16.55
N SER A 160 0.25 -0.29 -16.74
CA SER A 160 0.39 -1.56 -17.46
C SER A 160 -0.32 -2.74 -16.80
N THR A 161 -0.74 -2.59 -15.53
CA THR A 161 -1.43 -3.64 -14.76
C THR A 161 -2.93 -3.70 -15.03
N GLN A 162 -3.52 -2.66 -15.61
CA GLN A 162 -4.96 -2.58 -15.84
C GLN A 162 -5.43 -3.57 -16.93
N GLY A 163 -6.57 -4.21 -16.71
CA GLY A 163 -7.13 -5.21 -17.63
C GLY A 163 -6.29 -6.49 -17.72
N LYS A 164 -5.48 -6.79 -16.70
CA LYS A 164 -4.61 -7.97 -16.62
C LYS A 164 -4.94 -8.83 -15.42
N GLU A 165 -4.58 -10.11 -15.52
CA GLU A 165 -4.48 -10.99 -14.35
C GLU A 165 -3.18 -10.68 -13.61
N PHE A 166 -3.27 -10.42 -12.31
CA PHE A 166 -2.12 -10.18 -11.45
C PHE A 166 -2.01 -11.30 -10.39
N PRO A 167 -0.80 -11.86 -10.15
CA PRO A 167 -0.60 -12.91 -9.16
C PRO A 167 -1.13 -12.53 -7.77
N GLY A 168 -1.99 -13.38 -7.20
CA GLY A 168 -2.56 -13.19 -5.86
C GLY A 168 -3.66 -12.12 -5.74
N LEU A 169 -3.81 -11.22 -6.73
CA LEU A 169 -4.86 -10.18 -6.76
C LEU A 169 -5.98 -10.48 -7.76
N GLY A 170 -5.74 -11.43 -8.68
CA GLY A 170 -6.65 -11.81 -9.76
C GLY A 170 -6.74 -10.74 -10.84
N TYR A 171 -7.88 -10.71 -11.54
CA TYR A 171 -8.15 -9.72 -12.57
C TYR A 171 -8.18 -8.30 -11.99
N ILE A 172 -7.46 -7.40 -12.64
CA ILE A 172 -7.43 -5.96 -12.38
C ILE A 172 -8.35 -5.28 -13.39
N LYS A 173 -9.43 -4.66 -12.92
CA LYS A 173 -10.40 -3.95 -13.78
C LYS A 173 -9.78 -2.70 -14.44
N GLU A 174 -10.50 -2.14 -15.41
CA GLU A 174 -10.08 -0.92 -16.12
C GLU A 174 -9.98 0.31 -15.20
N ASN A 175 -10.75 0.34 -14.10
CA ASN A 175 -10.69 1.39 -13.08
C ASN A 175 -9.88 0.98 -11.85
N GLU A 176 -9.18 -0.16 -11.91
CA GLU A 176 -8.30 -0.62 -10.84
C GLU A 176 -6.85 -0.56 -11.33
N ILE A 177 -5.90 -0.47 -10.41
CA ILE A 177 -4.47 -0.44 -10.68
C ILE A 177 -3.72 -1.13 -9.55
N VAL A 178 -2.56 -1.72 -9.85
CA VAL A 178 -1.71 -2.30 -8.82
C VAL A 178 -0.61 -1.32 -8.41
N CYS A 179 -0.52 -1.09 -7.10
CA CYS A 179 0.50 -0.25 -6.47
C CYS A 179 1.47 -1.10 -5.66
N SER A 180 2.75 -0.75 -5.69
CA SER A 180 3.77 -1.32 -4.81
C SER A 180 3.80 -0.56 -3.50
N CYS A 181 3.59 -1.26 -2.39
CA CYS A 181 3.50 -0.71 -1.05
C CYS A 181 4.43 -1.51 -0.12
N PRO A 182 5.25 -0.85 0.72
CA PRO A 182 6.01 -1.57 1.74
C PRO A 182 5.05 -2.21 2.76
N PRO A 183 5.27 -3.49 3.13
CA PRO A 183 4.73 -4.02 4.36
C PRO A 183 5.29 -3.23 5.55
N THR A 184 4.43 -2.80 6.46
CA THR A 184 4.83 -2.04 7.64
C THR A 184 4.32 -2.72 8.90
N LEU A 185 5.18 -2.71 9.93
CA LEU A 185 4.79 -3.12 11.26
C LEU A 185 3.98 -2.00 11.92
N SER A 186 2.77 -2.32 12.35
CA SER A 186 1.92 -1.42 13.11
C SER A 186 2.30 -1.47 14.59
N ASN A 187 2.60 -0.31 15.16
CA ASN A 187 2.98 -0.17 16.57
C ASN A 187 1.80 0.35 17.42
N SER A 188 2.01 0.42 18.74
CA SER A 188 1.06 0.99 19.70
C SER A 188 0.70 2.45 19.36
N PRO A 189 -0.57 2.89 19.53
CA PRO A 189 -1.68 2.18 20.17
C PRO A 189 -2.52 1.30 19.23
N GLY A 190 -2.16 1.18 17.95
CA GLY A 190 -2.91 0.41 16.96
C GLY A 190 -2.99 1.10 15.61
N PHE A 191 -3.78 0.52 14.71
CA PHE A 191 -3.96 0.99 13.34
C PHE A 191 -5.41 0.81 12.89
N GLN A 192 -5.73 1.39 11.74
CA GLN A 192 -7.00 1.20 11.07
C GLN A 192 -6.80 0.63 9.68
N ILE A 193 -7.73 -0.24 9.30
CA ILE A 193 -7.87 -0.81 7.96
C ILE A 193 -9.32 -0.63 7.52
N ALA A 194 -9.57 -0.53 6.21
CA ALA A 194 -10.92 -0.65 5.69
C ALA A 194 -11.27 -2.14 5.52
N GLY A 195 -12.56 -2.47 5.65
CA GLY A 195 -13.06 -3.83 5.46
C GLY A 195 -14.55 -3.86 5.19
N PRO A 196 -15.14 -5.06 5.02
CA PRO A 196 -16.57 -5.22 4.72
C PRO A 196 -17.48 -4.56 5.77
N TRP A 197 -18.61 -4.02 5.36
CA TRP A 197 -19.71 -3.62 6.25
C TRP A 197 -20.97 -4.39 5.87
N LYS A 198 -21.58 -5.09 6.84
CA LYS A 198 -22.69 -6.03 6.60
C LYS A 198 -24.07 -5.38 6.68
N CYS A 199 -24.16 -4.18 7.24
CA CYS A 199 -25.40 -3.43 7.39
C CYS A 199 -25.56 -2.38 6.26
N LYS A 200 -26.62 -1.57 6.31
CA LYS A 200 -26.69 -0.39 5.45
C LYS A 200 -25.69 0.67 5.94
N PRO A 201 -25.16 1.51 5.05
CA PRO A 201 -24.37 2.68 5.44
C PRO A 201 -25.09 3.51 6.51
N GLY A 202 -24.37 3.86 7.57
CA GLY A 202 -24.89 4.66 8.68
C GLY A 202 -25.75 3.92 9.71
N ASP A 203 -26.03 2.63 9.53
CA ASP A 203 -26.73 1.81 10.53
C ASP A 203 -25.95 1.76 11.86
N ALA A 204 -26.69 1.68 12.97
CA ALA A 204 -26.10 1.52 14.29
C ALA A 204 -25.38 0.16 14.41
N ASN A 205 -24.14 0.20 14.90
CA ASN A 205 -23.30 -0.97 15.05
C ASN A 205 -23.12 -1.37 16.52
N GLU A 206 -24.23 -1.77 17.13
CA GLU A 206 -24.20 -2.33 18.48
C GLU A 206 -23.47 -3.67 18.47
N ASN A 207 -22.54 -3.86 19.41
CA ASN A 207 -21.77 -5.10 19.57
C ASN A 207 -21.05 -5.61 18.31
N ASN A 208 -20.66 -4.71 17.40
CA ASN A 208 -19.97 -5.04 16.13
C ASN A 208 -20.77 -5.95 15.17
N GLN A 209 -22.10 -5.99 15.28
CA GLN A 209 -22.96 -6.82 14.42
C GLN A 209 -22.86 -6.48 12.91
N CYS A 210 -22.51 -5.25 12.57
CA CYS A 210 -22.32 -4.80 11.19
C CYS A 210 -20.91 -5.10 10.65
N CYS A 211 -20.03 -5.66 11.48
CA CYS A 211 -18.65 -5.94 11.15
C CYS A 211 -18.43 -7.42 10.82
N ASP A 212 -17.35 -7.69 10.12
CA ASP A 212 -16.88 -9.03 9.84
C ASP A 212 -15.77 -9.41 10.84
N GLN A 213 -16.12 -10.25 11.81
CA GLN A 213 -15.17 -10.75 12.80
C GLN A 213 -14.05 -11.60 12.18
N SER A 214 -14.34 -12.38 11.13
CA SER A 214 -13.30 -13.19 10.47
C SER A 214 -12.30 -12.27 9.79
N TYR A 215 -12.79 -11.29 9.03
CA TYR A 215 -11.94 -10.29 8.39
C TYR A 215 -11.08 -9.53 9.41
N TYR A 216 -11.68 -9.12 10.54
CA TYR A 216 -10.94 -8.48 11.64
C TYR A 216 -9.82 -9.39 12.15
N ASN A 217 -10.12 -10.65 12.46
CA ASN A 217 -9.11 -11.59 12.97
C ASN A 217 -8.00 -11.83 11.95
N ASP A 218 -8.36 -11.99 10.67
CA ASP A 218 -7.41 -12.30 9.61
C ASP A 218 -6.48 -11.13 9.31
N MET A 219 -7.01 -9.90 9.23
CA MET A 219 -6.25 -8.72 8.82
C MET A 219 -5.60 -7.97 10.00
N CYS A 220 -6.25 -7.89 11.15
CA CYS A 220 -5.63 -7.32 12.35
C CYS A 220 -4.65 -8.32 13.01
N GLY A 221 -4.74 -9.61 12.69
CA GLY A 221 -3.93 -10.68 13.26
C GLY A 221 -2.71 -11.09 12.44
N VAL A 222 -2.33 -10.36 11.39
CA VAL A 222 -1.14 -10.70 10.58
C VAL A 222 0.13 -10.40 11.37
N THR A 223 0.68 -11.39 12.06
CA THR A 223 1.88 -11.23 12.92
C THR A 223 3.22 -11.43 12.20
N SER A 224 3.21 -11.86 10.94
CA SER A 224 4.42 -12.04 10.13
C SER A 224 4.13 -11.88 8.63
N VAL A 225 5.14 -11.41 7.89
CA VAL A 225 5.06 -11.22 6.45
C VAL A 225 6.02 -12.17 5.75
N LYS A 226 5.47 -13.04 4.90
CA LYS A 226 6.26 -13.91 4.04
C LYS A 226 6.76 -13.11 2.84
N THR A 227 7.91 -13.50 2.31
CA THR A 227 8.45 -13.01 1.03
C THR A 227 7.37 -13.04 -0.05
N THR A 228 6.64 -14.14 -0.17
CA THR A 228 5.53 -14.25 -1.11
C THR A 228 4.34 -14.93 -0.45
N GLY A 229 3.12 -14.47 -0.74
CA GLY A 229 1.90 -15.18 -0.34
C GLY A 229 1.13 -14.58 0.84
N THR A 230 1.65 -13.58 1.54
CA THR A 230 0.92 -12.95 2.65
C THR A 230 -0.11 -11.98 2.09
N VAL A 231 -1.34 -12.07 2.59
CA VAL A 231 -2.39 -11.10 2.31
C VAL A 231 -2.35 -10.03 3.40
N LEU A 232 -2.42 -8.76 3.00
CA LEU A 232 -2.40 -7.60 3.89
C LEU A 232 -3.54 -6.67 3.53
N ALA A 233 -4.07 -5.94 4.52
CA ALA A 233 -4.87 -4.75 4.26
C ALA A 233 -3.98 -3.52 4.26
N VAL A 234 -4.36 -2.49 3.48
CA VAL A 234 -3.74 -1.17 3.62
C VAL A 234 -4.06 -0.60 5.00
N ASN A 235 -3.04 -0.18 5.72
CA ASN A 235 -3.17 0.33 7.07
C ASN A 235 -2.73 1.79 7.18
N ALA A 236 -3.30 2.46 8.18
CA ALA A 236 -2.84 3.76 8.63
C ALA A 236 -2.98 3.86 10.15
N PRO A 237 -2.24 4.76 10.82
CA PRO A 237 -2.48 5.05 12.24
C PRO A 237 -3.94 5.42 12.51
N ILE A 238 -4.45 5.06 13.69
CA ILE A 238 -5.83 5.35 14.08
C ILE A 238 -6.13 6.85 13.94
N GLY A 239 -7.20 7.19 13.25
CA GLY A 239 -7.66 8.56 13.04
C GLY A 239 -7.11 9.24 11.79
N THR A 240 -6.11 8.67 11.11
CA THR A 240 -5.49 9.26 9.90
C THR A 240 -6.53 9.59 8.84
N ALA A 241 -7.38 8.62 8.49
CA ALA A 241 -8.46 8.83 7.52
C ALA A 241 -9.35 10.03 7.87
N ARG A 242 -9.75 10.16 9.14
CA ARG A 242 -10.58 11.29 9.58
C ARG A 242 -9.87 12.63 9.46
N VAL A 243 -8.59 12.68 9.80
CA VAL A 243 -7.78 13.91 9.70
C VAL A 243 -7.56 14.29 8.24
N LEU A 244 -7.23 13.33 7.37
CA LEU A 244 -7.00 13.58 5.95
C LEU A 244 -8.30 13.99 5.25
N SER A 245 -9.42 13.29 5.47
CA SER A 245 -10.73 13.69 4.96
C SER A 245 -11.14 15.08 5.43
N ALA A 246 -10.95 15.40 6.72
CA ALA A 246 -11.31 16.73 7.23
C ALA A 246 -10.49 17.86 6.62
N LYS A 247 -9.23 17.58 6.24
CA LYS A 247 -8.37 18.55 5.57
C LYS A 247 -8.76 18.71 4.10
N LEU A 248 -8.94 17.61 3.38
CA LEU A 248 -9.30 17.61 1.97
C LEU A 248 -10.71 18.16 1.72
N ASP A 249 -11.71 17.63 2.45
CA ASP A 249 -13.13 17.94 2.20
C ASP A 249 -13.62 19.18 2.97
N GLY A 250 -12.75 19.76 3.81
CA GLY A 250 -13.09 20.87 4.72
C GLY A 250 -14.08 20.53 5.83
N LYS A 251 -14.50 19.26 5.95
CA LYS A 251 -15.45 18.77 6.97
C LYS A 251 -15.09 17.36 7.44
N PRO A 252 -15.32 17.01 8.72
CA PRO A 252 -15.08 15.64 9.17
C PRO A 252 -16.06 14.66 8.50
N ALA A 253 -15.52 13.73 7.72
CA ALA A 253 -16.32 12.64 7.16
C ALA A 253 -16.85 11.71 8.27
N ARG A 254 -18.07 11.20 8.06
CA ARG A 254 -18.72 10.24 8.95
C ARG A 254 -18.53 8.86 8.37
N PHE A 255 -17.88 7.98 9.12
CA PHE A 255 -17.54 6.63 8.67
C PHE A 255 -18.35 5.56 9.40
N ASN A 256 -18.65 4.48 8.68
CA ASN A 256 -18.97 3.21 9.30
C ASN A 256 -17.74 2.74 10.08
N ALA A 257 -17.94 2.29 11.32
CA ALA A 257 -16.83 2.00 12.23
C ALA A 257 -17.02 0.66 12.94
N CYS A 258 -15.94 -0.13 12.94
CA CYS A 258 -15.82 -1.43 13.58
C CYS A 258 -14.78 -1.34 14.70
N ARG A 259 -15.20 -1.64 15.93
CA ARG A 259 -14.37 -1.52 17.15
C ARG A 259 -14.60 -2.72 18.03
N PHE A 260 -13.85 -3.77 17.78
CA PHE A 260 -13.82 -4.94 18.65
C PHE A 260 -13.12 -4.56 19.96
N GLN A 261 -13.71 -4.94 21.09
CA GLN A 261 -13.17 -4.72 22.43
C GLN A 261 -12.51 -6.00 22.93
#